data_AF-A0A6P2AMB2-F1
#
_entry.id   AF-A0A6P2AMB2-F1
#
_cell.length_a   1.000
_cell.length_b   1.000
_cell.length_c   1.000
_cell.angle_alpha   90.00
_cell.angle_beta   90.00
_cell.angle_gamma   90.00
#
_symmetry.space_group_name_H-M   'P 1'
#
loop_
_entity.id
_entity.type
_entity.pdbx_description
1 polymer ?
#
loop_
_entity_poly.entity_id
_entity_poly.type
_entity_poly.pdbx_seq_one_letter_code
_entity_poly.pdbx_strand_id
1 'polypeptide(L)'
;MSSLVARIPLTTLMLPAAALVYTLFVVLGFELIGWQNEVLIFLLGGSGTFLFVLIYWLGLWGRHVNWAGGRRWKTILLGGAAIGFTIPIAAVFGFIIELSFGIFIGSLVAILVWLIGTTLIWKETSVERADRLRSRIGTNAIVCPSCGYNLTGLRESSCPECGAKFTLDQLFAGQPHQEAAQLAAPEMPPGSTVSPEAQCPSTPSG
;
A
#
# COMPACT_ATOMS: atom_id res chain seq x y z
N MET A 1 -0.42 17.66 2.41
CA MET A 1 0.37 16.77 3.32
C MET A 1 0.35 15.37 2.74
N SER A 2 1.50 14.70 2.62
CA SER A 2 1.58 13.42 1.91
C SER A 2 0.79 12.34 2.65
N SER A 3 -0.01 11.57 1.92
CA SER A 3 -0.83 10.47 2.46
C SER A 3 -0.02 9.39 3.22
N LEU A 4 1.31 9.43 3.13
CA LEU A 4 2.23 8.58 3.86
C LEU A 4 2.36 8.98 5.33
N VAL A 5 2.41 10.29 5.62
CA VAL A 5 2.61 10.78 7.01
C VAL A 5 1.42 10.44 7.89
N ALA A 6 0.19 10.50 7.37
CA ALA A 6 -1.02 10.17 8.11
C ALA A 6 -1.15 8.68 8.48
N ARG A 7 -0.40 7.78 7.82
CA ARG A 7 -0.53 6.33 8.05
C ARG A 7 0.32 5.81 9.19
N ILE A 8 1.48 6.43 9.42
CA ILE A 8 2.36 6.08 10.53
C ILE A 8 1.61 6.16 11.87
N PRO A 9 0.92 7.26 12.24
CA PRO A 9 0.20 7.31 13.50
C PRO A 9 -0.98 6.31 13.53
N LEU A 10 -1.62 6.07 12.38
CA LEU A 10 -2.73 5.13 12.28
C LEU A 10 -2.25 3.67 12.50
N THR A 11 -1.06 3.30 12.01
CA THR A 11 -0.44 2.01 12.37
C THR A 11 -0.09 1.92 13.85
N THR A 12 0.37 3.02 14.47
CA THR A 12 0.68 3.03 15.92
C THR A 12 -0.58 2.86 16.77
N LEU A 13 -1.73 3.39 16.33
CA LEU A 13 -3.02 3.24 17.01
C LEU A 13 -3.62 1.83 16.90
N MET A 14 -3.14 1.00 15.98
CA MET A 14 -3.66 -0.36 15.79
C MET A 14 -3.40 -1.25 17.01
N LEU A 15 -2.21 -1.16 17.62
CA LEU A 15 -1.83 -2.00 18.76
C LEU A 15 -2.70 -1.74 20.02
N PRO A 16 -2.87 -0.48 20.49
CA PRO A 16 -3.77 -0.22 21.61
C PRO A 16 -5.23 -0.52 21.26
N ALA A 17 -5.67 -0.29 20.02
CA ALA A 17 -7.03 -0.66 19.60
C ALA A 17 -7.24 -2.19 19.64
N ALA A 18 -6.27 -2.99 19.19
CA ALA A 18 -6.33 -4.44 19.27
C ALA A 18 -6.37 -4.93 20.73
N ALA A 19 -5.59 -4.32 21.62
CA ALA A 19 -5.63 -4.64 23.05
C ALA A 19 -7.01 -4.32 23.67
N LEU A 20 -7.61 -3.17 23.32
CA LEU A 20 -8.96 -2.83 23.78
C LEU A 20 -10.02 -3.81 23.27
N VAL A 21 -9.95 -4.20 22.00
CA VAL A 21 -10.84 -5.20 21.41
C VAL A 21 -10.69 -6.54 22.14
N TYR A 22 -9.45 -6.98 22.38
CA TYR A 22 -9.17 -8.21 23.13
C TYR A 22 -9.79 -8.17 24.53
N THR A 23 -9.53 -7.11 25.29
CA THR A 23 -10.08 -6.93 26.64
C THR A 23 -11.61 -6.95 26.61
N LEU A 24 -12.23 -6.28 25.63
CA LEU A 24 -13.69 -6.28 25.47
C LEU A 24 -14.24 -7.69 25.25
N PHE A 25 -13.63 -8.48 24.35
CA PHE A 25 -14.06 -9.86 24.12
C PHE A 25 -13.90 -10.74 25.36
N VAL A 26 -12.80 -10.60 26.10
CA VAL A 26 -12.57 -11.39 27.32
C VAL A 26 -13.56 -11.03 28.41
N VAL A 27 -13.79 -9.73 28.66
CA VAL A 27 -14.75 -9.26 29.67
C VAL A 27 -16.18 -9.72 29.31
N LEU A 28 -16.62 -9.48 28.07
CA LEU A 28 -17.93 -9.93 27.63
C LEU A 28 -18.05 -11.46 27.64
N GLY A 29 -16.97 -12.18 27.32
CA GLY A 29 -16.94 -13.64 27.38
C GLY A 29 -17.16 -14.17 28.80
N PHE A 30 -16.50 -13.58 29.80
CA PHE A 30 -16.70 -13.97 31.21
C PHE A 30 -18.12 -13.66 31.71
N GLU A 31 -18.68 -12.51 31.32
CA GLU A 31 -20.05 -12.13 31.68
C GLU A 31 -21.11 -13.03 31.02
N LEU A 32 -20.92 -13.38 29.74
CA LEU A 32 -21.93 -14.10 28.95
C LEU A 32 -21.84 -15.63 29.07
N ILE A 33 -20.63 -16.19 29.17
CA ILE A 33 -20.37 -17.63 29.11
C ILE A 33 -20.04 -18.21 30.50
N GLY A 34 -19.66 -17.36 31.44
CA GLY A 34 -19.28 -17.74 32.79
C GLY A 34 -17.85 -18.27 32.90
N TRP A 35 -17.36 -18.36 34.14
CA TRP A 35 -15.95 -18.63 34.47
C TRP A 35 -15.51 -20.07 34.19
N GLN A 36 -16.43 -21.01 33.95
CA GLN A 36 -16.08 -22.40 33.71
C GLN A 36 -15.50 -22.67 32.30
N ASN A 37 -15.64 -21.72 31.37
CA ASN A 37 -15.28 -21.91 29.95
C ASN A 37 -14.13 -20.99 29.51
N GLU A 38 -13.11 -20.82 30.35
CA GLU A 38 -11.97 -19.91 30.08
C GLU A 38 -11.33 -20.16 28.71
N VAL A 39 -11.07 -21.42 28.36
CA VAL A 39 -10.47 -21.82 27.07
C VAL A 39 -11.26 -21.25 25.89
N LEU A 40 -12.59 -21.33 25.93
CA LEU A 40 -13.46 -20.80 24.87
C LEU A 40 -13.41 -19.27 24.84
N ILE A 41 -13.42 -18.61 26.01
CA ILE A 41 -13.36 -17.15 26.13
C ILE A 41 -12.04 -16.62 25.55
N PHE A 42 -10.91 -17.22 25.91
CA PHE A 42 -9.59 -16.85 25.39
C PHE A 42 -9.46 -17.13 23.89
N LEU A 43 -10.02 -18.23 23.40
CA LEU A 43 -10.04 -18.56 21.97
C LEU A 43 -10.87 -17.56 21.16
N LEU A 44 -12.05 -17.17 21.66
CA LEU A 44 -12.90 -16.16 21.04
C LEU A 44 -12.24 -14.77 21.08
N GLY A 45 -11.62 -14.39 22.21
CA GLY A 45 -10.89 -13.14 22.35
C GLY A 45 -9.70 -13.04 21.39
N GLY A 46 -8.90 -14.10 21.29
CA GLY A 46 -7.80 -14.19 20.33
C GLY A 46 -8.29 -14.10 18.88
N SER A 47 -9.32 -14.86 18.54
CA SER A 47 -9.89 -14.92 17.18
C SER A 47 -10.54 -13.61 16.76
N GLY A 48 -11.33 -12.99 17.64
CA GLY A 48 -11.95 -11.68 17.41
C GLY A 48 -10.92 -10.57 17.21
N THR A 49 -9.86 -10.58 18.02
CA THR A 49 -8.76 -9.62 17.90
C THR A 49 -7.96 -9.82 16.62
N PHE A 50 -7.66 -11.08 16.25
CA PHE A 50 -6.98 -11.39 14.99
C PHE A 50 -7.79 -10.91 13.78
N LEU A 51 -9.11 -11.16 13.78
CA LEU A 51 -10.00 -10.69 12.71
C LEU A 51 -10.04 -9.17 12.62
N PHE A 52 -10.13 -8.47 13.76
CA PHE A 52 -10.07 -7.01 13.81
C PHE A 52 -8.77 -6.49 13.20
N VAL A 53 -7.61 -7.01 13.63
CA VAL A 53 -6.30 -6.63 13.10
C VAL A 53 -6.22 -6.91 11.60
N LEU A 54 -6.71 -8.06 11.15
CA LEU A 54 -6.71 -8.44 9.74
C LEU A 54 -7.51 -7.45 8.87
N ILE A 55 -8.73 -7.12 9.28
CA ILE A 55 -9.60 -6.16 8.57
C ILE A 55 -8.97 -4.77 8.57
N TYR A 56 -8.50 -4.31 9.73
CA TYR A 56 -7.86 -3.01 9.88
C TYR A 56 -6.62 -2.87 9.00
N TRP A 57 -5.73 -3.86 9.06
CA TRP A 57 -4.47 -3.89 8.32
C TRP A 57 -4.70 -3.95 6.81
N LEU A 58 -5.64 -4.79 6.34
CA LEU A 58 -6.01 -4.87 4.93
C LEU A 58 -6.71 -3.59 4.44
N GLY A 59 -7.54 -2.96 5.25
CA GLY A 59 -8.18 -1.68 4.91
C GLY A 59 -7.17 -0.55 4.77
N LEU A 60 -6.19 -0.48 5.67
CA LEU A 60 -5.16 0.55 5.67
C LEU A 60 -4.20 0.43 4.48
N TRP A 61 -3.73 -0.78 4.19
CA TRP A 61 -2.65 -1.01 3.23
C TRP A 61 -3.12 -1.60 1.91
N GLY A 62 -4.29 -2.23 1.86
CA GLY A 62 -4.75 -2.99 0.70
C GLY A 62 -4.87 -2.14 -0.58
N ARG A 63 -5.10 -0.83 -0.47
CA ARG A 63 -5.12 0.08 -1.65
C ARG A 63 -3.73 0.40 -2.21
N HIS A 64 -2.66 0.16 -1.45
CA HIS A 64 -1.27 0.49 -1.83
C HIS A 64 -0.48 -0.73 -2.28
N VAL A 65 -0.97 -1.92 -1.94
CA VAL A 65 -0.39 -3.17 -2.39
C VAL A 65 -0.89 -3.44 -3.81
N ASN A 66 0.03 -3.51 -4.76
CA ASN A 66 -0.25 -4.08 -6.07
C ASN A 66 -0.51 -5.58 -5.88
N TRP A 67 -1.79 -5.95 -5.83
CA TRP A 67 -2.22 -7.32 -5.62
C TRP A 67 -1.99 -8.18 -6.86
N ALA A 68 -0.73 -8.57 -7.09
CA ALA A 68 -0.43 -9.67 -7.98
C ALA A 68 -0.98 -10.99 -7.39
N GLY A 69 -1.45 -11.90 -8.24
CA GLY A 69 -2.03 -13.19 -7.79
C GLY A 69 -1.14 -13.95 -6.80
N GLY A 70 0.18 -13.93 -7.02
CA GLY A 70 1.15 -14.56 -6.13
C GLY A 70 1.20 -13.95 -4.71
N ARG A 71 0.95 -12.64 -4.53
CA ARG A 71 0.94 -12.01 -3.20
C ARG A 71 -0.30 -12.37 -2.41
N ARG A 72 -1.47 -12.42 -3.07
CA ARG A 72 -2.72 -12.85 -2.43
C ARG A 72 -2.56 -14.25 -1.84
N TRP A 73 -2.04 -15.19 -2.63
CA TRP A 73 -1.83 -16.56 -2.16
C TRP A 73 -0.84 -16.65 -1.00
N LYS A 74 0.30 -15.95 -1.09
CA LYS A 74 1.29 -15.90 0.00
C LYS A 74 0.71 -15.31 1.29
N THR A 75 -0.09 -14.25 1.22
CA THR A 75 -0.75 -13.64 2.39
C THR A 75 -1.78 -14.59 3.02
N ILE A 76 -2.56 -15.33 2.21
CA ILE A 76 -3.51 -16.34 2.70
C ILE A 76 -2.77 -17.49 3.38
N LEU A 77 -1.75 -18.04 2.74
CA LEU A 77 -0.92 -19.11 3.31
C LEU A 77 -0.26 -18.69 4.62
N LEU A 78 0.25 -17.45 4.69
CA LEU A 78 0.82 -16.90 5.91
C LEU A 78 -0.24 -16.76 7.02
N GLY A 79 -1.47 -16.34 6.68
CA GLY A 79 -2.59 -16.31 7.63
C GLY A 79 -2.89 -17.68 8.22
N GLY A 80 -3.00 -18.70 7.37
CA GLY A 80 -3.19 -20.08 7.81
C GLY A 80 -2.04 -20.59 8.68
N ALA A 81 -0.80 -20.32 8.27
CA ALA A 81 0.38 -20.71 9.05
C ALA A 81 0.43 -20.01 10.42
N ALA A 82 0.13 -18.72 10.49
CA ALA A 82 0.10 -17.96 11.74
C ALA A 82 -0.93 -18.52 12.73
N ILE A 83 -2.12 -18.88 12.25
CA ILE A 83 -3.13 -19.57 13.08
C ILE A 83 -2.63 -20.97 13.46
N GLY A 84 -2.00 -21.70 12.54
CA GLY A 84 -1.44 -23.03 12.83
C GLY A 84 -0.37 -23.01 13.93
N PHE A 85 0.40 -21.93 14.06
CA PHE A 85 1.38 -21.77 15.14
C PHE A 85 0.76 -21.60 16.53
N THR A 86 -0.53 -21.26 16.66
CA THR A 86 -1.17 -21.13 17.98
C THR A 86 -1.22 -22.47 18.70
N ILE A 87 -1.48 -23.57 17.99
CA ILE A 87 -1.66 -24.92 18.55
C ILE A 87 -0.39 -25.43 19.25
N PRO A 88 0.79 -25.49 18.62
CA PRO A 88 2.00 -25.97 19.28
C PRO A 88 2.42 -25.05 20.43
N ILE A 89 2.25 -23.72 20.29
CA ILE A 89 2.56 -22.77 21.36
C ILE A 89 1.64 -23.00 22.57
N ALA A 90 0.33 -23.11 22.34
CA ALA A 90 -0.63 -23.38 23.39
C ALA A 90 -0.38 -24.74 24.06
N ALA A 91 0.01 -25.77 23.30
CA ALA A 91 0.37 -27.07 23.86
C ALA A 91 1.62 -27.01 24.75
N VAL A 92 2.68 -26.33 24.30
CA VAL A 92 3.91 -26.16 25.08
C VAL A 92 3.64 -25.39 26.37
N PHE A 93 2.97 -24.25 26.30
CA PHE A 93 2.65 -23.45 27.50
C PHE A 93 1.60 -24.10 28.38
N GLY A 94 0.65 -24.84 27.81
CA GLY A 94 -0.34 -25.62 28.55
C GLY A 94 0.28 -26.76 29.35
N PHE A 95 1.40 -27.31 28.87
CA PHE A 95 2.17 -28.31 29.61
C PHE A 95 3.00 -27.69 30.74
N ILE A 96 3.50 -26.46 30.57
CA ILE A 96 4.41 -25.81 31.53
C ILE A 96 3.64 -25.02 32.62
N ILE A 97 2.56 -24.33 32.24
CA ILE A 97 1.84 -23.37 33.10
C ILE A 97 0.35 -23.73 33.14
N GLU A 98 -0.40 -23.32 32.12
CA GLU A 98 -1.85 -23.50 32.02
C GLU A 98 -2.30 -23.31 30.57
N LEU A 99 -3.28 -24.11 30.13
CA LEU A 99 -3.74 -24.11 28.73
C LEU A 99 -4.37 -22.76 28.34
N SER A 100 -5.16 -22.13 29.22
CA SER A 100 -5.75 -20.80 28.99
C SER A 100 -4.69 -19.75 28.69
N PHE A 101 -3.61 -19.72 29.49
CA PHE A 101 -2.47 -18.84 29.27
C PHE A 101 -1.72 -19.18 27.96
N GLY A 102 -1.56 -20.47 27.64
CA GLY A 102 -0.98 -20.90 26.38
C GLY A 102 -1.74 -20.42 25.14
N ILE A 103 -3.08 -20.47 25.18
CA ILE A 103 -3.94 -19.96 24.10
C ILE A 103 -3.79 -18.45 23.96
N PHE A 104 -3.75 -17.72 25.07
CA PHE A 104 -3.50 -16.27 25.07
C PHE A 104 -2.17 -15.93 24.37
N ILE A 105 -1.06 -16.53 24.82
CA ILE A 105 0.27 -16.30 24.23
C ILE A 105 0.31 -16.74 22.76
N GLY A 106 -0.28 -17.90 22.45
CA GLY A 106 -0.39 -18.41 21.08
C GLY A 106 -1.08 -17.41 20.16
N SER A 107 -2.19 -16.82 20.59
CA SER A 107 -2.94 -15.83 19.81
C SER A 107 -2.14 -14.54 19.56
N LEU A 108 -1.37 -14.05 20.55
CA LEU A 108 -0.50 -12.89 20.39
C LEU A 108 0.62 -13.17 19.39
N VAL A 109 1.26 -14.34 19.48
CA VAL A 109 2.32 -14.73 18.55
C VAL A 109 1.78 -14.85 17.14
N ALA A 110 0.59 -15.42 16.94
CA ALA A 110 -0.04 -15.50 15.62
C ALA A 110 -0.25 -14.11 14.99
N ILE A 111 -0.74 -13.13 15.75
CA ILE A 111 -0.90 -11.75 15.28
C ILE A 111 0.45 -11.15 14.87
N LEU A 112 1.48 -11.29 15.69
CA LEU A 112 2.81 -10.74 15.41
C LEU A 112 3.46 -11.39 14.19
N VAL A 113 3.42 -12.72 14.09
CA VAL A 113 3.95 -13.48 12.94
C VAL A 113 3.25 -13.06 11.65
N TRP A 114 1.92 -12.91 11.69
CA TRP A 114 1.16 -12.45 10.53
C TRP A 114 1.50 -11.01 10.13
N LEU A 115 1.59 -10.08 11.07
CA LEU A 115 1.97 -8.69 10.80
C LEU A 115 3.38 -8.59 10.21
N ILE A 116 4.37 -9.20 10.84
CA ILE A 116 5.75 -9.20 10.34
C ILE A 116 5.81 -9.85 8.96
N GLY A 117 5.22 -11.03 8.80
CA GLY A 117 5.24 -11.73 7.52
C GLY A 117 4.54 -10.95 6.40
N THR A 118 3.42 -10.27 6.67
CA THR A 118 2.77 -9.43 5.65
C THR A 118 3.61 -8.22 5.28
N THR A 119 4.31 -7.58 6.22
CA THR A 119 5.26 -6.49 5.87
C THR A 119 6.38 -6.97 4.94
N LEU A 120 6.88 -8.20 5.14
CA LEU A 120 7.90 -8.79 4.28
C LEU A 120 7.35 -9.18 2.90
N ILE A 121 6.17 -9.80 2.85
CA ILE A 121 5.53 -10.22 1.59
C ILE A 121 5.12 -9.01 0.73
N TRP A 122 4.68 -7.93 1.37
CA TRP A 122 4.23 -6.71 0.68
C TRP A 122 5.36 -5.75 0.34
N LYS A 123 6.57 -5.99 0.86
CA LYS A 123 7.76 -5.21 0.50
C LYS A 123 7.97 -5.32 -1.01
N GLU A 124 8.04 -4.17 -1.66
CA GLU A 124 8.35 -4.10 -3.09
C GLU A 124 9.71 -4.75 -3.35
N THR A 125 9.74 -5.70 -4.29
CA THR A 125 10.99 -6.33 -4.70
C THR A 125 11.83 -5.33 -5.52
N SER A 126 13.16 -5.46 -5.48
CA SER A 126 14.05 -4.59 -6.26
C SER A 126 13.75 -4.67 -7.76
N VAL A 127 13.34 -5.84 -8.24
CA VAL A 127 12.94 -6.08 -9.64
C VAL A 127 11.68 -5.29 -9.99
N GLU A 128 10.61 -5.39 -9.19
CA GLU A 128 9.39 -4.61 -9.41
C GLU A 128 9.64 -3.11 -9.34
N ARG A 129 10.52 -2.67 -8.42
CA ARG A 129 10.93 -1.27 -8.34
C ARG A 129 11.67 -0.84 -9.60
N ALA A 130 12.60 -1.66 -10.08
CA ALA A 130 13.34 -1.38 -11.31
C ALA A 130 12.39 -1.30 -12.51
N ASP A 131 11.41 -2.19 -12.62
CA ASP A 131 10.43 -2.18 -13.72
C ASP A 131 9.47 -0.99 -13.62
N ARG A 132 9.07 -0.58 -12.41
CA ARG A 132 8.32 0.65 -12.18
C ARG A 132 9.11 1.90 -12.55
N LEU A 133 10.40 1.92 -12.21
CA LEU A 133 11.29 3.00 -12.60
C LEU A 133 11.51 2.99 -14.11
N ARG A 134 11.72 1.83 -14.75
CA ARG A 134 11.85 1.70 -16.21
C ARG A 134 10.59 2.14 -16.94
N SER A 135 9.40 1.81 -16.44
CA SER A 135 8.15 2.26 -17.06
C SER A 135 7.94 3.78 -16.91
N ARG A 136 8.36 4.39 -15.79
CA ARG A 136 8.28 5.85 -15.60
C ARG A 136 9.38 6.61 -16.33
N ILE A 137 10.61 6.11 -16.31
CA ILE A 137 11.76 6.66 -17.03
C ILE A 137 11.51 6.47 -18.52
N GLY A 138 11.04 5.31 -18.97
CA GLY A 138 10.78 5.02 -20.38
C GLY A 138 9.59 5.76 -21.00
N THR A 139 8.76 6.47 -20.22
CA THR A 139 7.67 7.30 -20.75
C THR A 139 7.93 8.81 -20.63
N ASN A 140 8.84 9.23 -19.76
CA ASN A 140 9.16 10.64 -19.51
C ASN A 140 10.65 10.93 -19.39
N ALA A 141 11.53 10.04 -19.85
CA ALA A 141 12.95 10.33 -19.94
C ALA A 141 13.12 11.43 -20.98
N ILE A 142 13.55 12.60 -20.51
CA ILE A 142 13.90 13.69 -21.40
C ILE A 142 15.24 13.31 -22.03
N VAL A 143 15.23 12.95 -23.30
CA VAL A 143 16.46 12.70 -24.06
C VAL A 143 16.86 13.95 -24.85
N CYS A 144 18.16 14.15 -25.04
CA CYS A 144 18.72 15.18 -25.89
C CYS A 144 18.35 14.90 -27.36
N PRO A 145 17.66 15.81 -28.07
CA PRO A 145 17.27 15.57 -29.46
C PRO A 145 18.46 15.53 -30.43
N SER A 146 19.63 16.06 -30.04
CA SER A 146 20.82 16.06 -30.90
C SER A 146 21.66 14.80 -30.81
N CYS A 147 21.81 14.20 -29.63
CA CYS A 147 22.70 13.05 -29.43
C CYS A 147 22.06 11.84 -28.71
N GLY A 148 20.81 11.96 -28.24
CA GLY A 148 20.09 10.89 -27.54
C GLY A 148 20.46 10.69 -26.07
N TYR A 149 21.34 11.52 -25.49
CA TYR A 149 21.72 11.42 -24.08
C TYR A 149 20.54 11.68 -23.13
N ASN A 150 20.44 10.93 -22.02
CA ASN A 150 19.37 11.11 -21.03
C ASN A 150 19.63 12.32 -20.14
N LEU A 151 18.80 13.35 -20.27
CA LEU A 151 18.87 14.60 -19.52
C LEU A 151 18.08 14.57 -18.20
N THR A 152 17.45 13.45 -17.86
CA THR A 152 16.61 13.34 -16.66
C THR A 152 17.44 13.53 -15.39
N GLY A 153 17.07 14.51 -14.57
CA GLY A 153 17.72 14.80 -13.29
C GLY A 153 18.90 15.78 -13.36
N LEU A 154 19.30 16.23 -14.55
CA LEU A 154 20.22 17.37 -14.66
C LEU A 154 19.50 18.68 -14.33
N ARG A 155 20.23 19.60 -13.69
CA ARG A 155 19.71 20.95 -13.34
C ARG A 155 19.92 21.98 -14.45
N GLU A 156 20.83 21.71 -15.37
CA GLU A 156 21.18 22.60 -16.46
C GLU A 156 20.49 22.15 -17.75
N SER A 157 20.08 23.10 -18.59
CA SER A 157 19.45 22.82 -19.89
C SER A 157 20.46 22.60 -21.02
N SER A 158 21.73 22.40 -20.66
CA SER A 158 22.83 22.04 -21.57
C SER A 158 23.15 20.55 -21.48
N CYS A 159 23.24 19.90 -22.64
CA CYS A 159 23.68 18.52 -22.71
C CYS A 159 25.19 18.42 -22.42
N PRO A 160 25.63 17.58 -21.46
CA PRO A 160 27.05 17.45 -21.13
C PRO A 160 27.86 16.73 -22.24
N GLU A 161 27.21 15.90 -23.06
CA GLU A 161 27.90 15.14 -24.12
C GLU A 161 28.14 15.99 -25.37
N CYS A 162 27.13 16.72 -25.84
CA CYS A 162 27.22 17.47 -27.11
C CYS A 162 27.27 18.99 -26.94
N GLY A 163 27.14 19.51 -25.72
CA GLY A 163 27.16 20.95 -25.42
C GLY A 163 25.93 21.74 -25.90
N ALA A 164 24.95 21.08 -26.53
CA ALA A 164 23.75 21.73 -27.04
C ALA A 164 22.93 22.31 -25.88
N LYS A 165 22.49 23.56 -26.04
CA LYS A 165 21.61 24.26 -25.10
C LYS A 165 20.20 24.23 -25.64
N PHE A 166 19.26 23.83 -24.80
CA PHE A 166 17.85 23.78 -25.18
C PHE A 166 17.03 24.68 -24.28
N THR A 167 15.95 25.23 -24.83
CA THR A 167 14.85 25.71 -24.01
C THR A 167 13.99 24.53 -23.56
N LEU A 168 13.21 24.73 -22.49
CA LEU A 168 12.31 23.71 -21.95
C LEU A 168 11.31 23.25 -23.04
N ASP A 169 10.77 24.19 -23.81
CA ASP A 169 9.86 23.91 -24.93
C ASP A 169 10.51 23.07 -26.04
N GLN A 170 11.76 23.36 -26.40
CA GLN A 170 12.51 22.57 -27.39
C GLN A 170 12.75 21.14 -26.93
N LEU A 171 13.04 20.94 -25.63
CA LEU A 171 13.18 19.60 -25.06
C LEU A 171 11.88 18.83 -25.10
N PHE A 172 10.75 19.46 -24.78
CA PHE A 172 9.44 18.81 -24.83
C PHE A 172 8.99 18.49 -26.26
N ALA A 173 9.21 19.41 -27.21
CA ALA A 173 8.86 19.21 -28.62
C ALA A 173 9.71 18.12 -29.30
N GLY A 174 10.96 17.95 -28.86
CA GLY A 174 11.88 16.93 -29.41
C GLY A 174 11.73 15.53 -28.82
N GLN A 175 10.76 15.27 -27.94
CA GLN A 175 10.61 13.93 -27.34
C GLN A 175 9.88 12.96 -28.29
N PRO A 176 10.43 11.75 -28.52
CA PRO A 176 9.85 10.77 -29.45
C PRO A 176 8.45 10.27 -29.05
N HIS A 177 8.08 10.39 -27.77
CA HIS A 177 6.75 10.02 -27.29
C HIS A 177 5.64 10.99 -27.72
N GLN A 178 5.96 12.26 -28.01
CA GLN A 178 4.95 13.20 -28.52
C GLN A 178 4.59 12.91 -29.97
N GLU A 179 5.55 12.45 -30.78
CA GLU A 179 5.29 12.02 -32.16
C GLU A 179 4.31 10.85 -32.19
N ALA A 180 4.54 9.82 -31.37
CA ALA A 180 3.62 8.69 -31.29
C ALA A 180 2.24 9.07 -30.75
N ALA A 181 2.16 9.99 -29.77
CA ALA A 181 0.89 10.47 -29.23
C ALA A 181 0.12 11.38 -30.22
N GLN A 182 0.82 12.20 -31.01
CA GLN A 182 0.22 13.01 -32.09
C GLN A 182 -0.29 12.14 -33.22
N LEU A 183 0.45 11.08 -33.61
CA LEU A 183 0.02 10.12 -34.63
C LEU A 183 -1.14 9.24 -34.16
N ALA A 184 -1.26 9.00 -32.85
CA ALA A 184 -2.36 8.24 -32.26
C ALA A 184 -3.58 9.10 -31.89
N ALA A 185 -3.45 10.43 -31.89
CA ALA A 185 -4.58 11.32 -31.69
C ALA A 185 -5.50 11.23 -32.92
N PRO A 186 -6.78 10.84 -32.77
CA PRO A 186 -7.70 10.84 -33.89
C PRO A 186 -7.74 12.25 -34.47
N GLU A 187 -7.53 12.38 -35.78
CA GLU A 187 -7.66 13.65 -36.49
C GLU A 187 -8.97 14.29 -36.08
N MET A 188 -8.87 15.34 -35.28
CA MET A 188 -10.04 16.14 -34.92
C MET A 188 -10.51 16.72 -36.25
N PRO A 189 -11.75 16.43 -36.69
CA PRO A 189 -12.19 16.78 -38.02
C PRO A 189 -11.99 18.29 -38.22
N PRO A 190 -11.34 18.70 -39.33
CA PRO A 190 -11.08 20.11 -39.61
C PRO A 190 -12.41 20.83 -39.79
N GLY A 191 -12.93 21.40 -38.69
CA GLY A 191 -14.27 22.01 -38.70
C GLY A 191 -14.83 22.42 -37.33
N SER A 192 -14.38 21.87 -36.20
CA SER A 192 -14.83 22.33 -34.89
C SER A 192 -14.06 23.57 -34.44
N THR A 193 -14.34 24.70 -35.07
CA THR A 193 -14.04 26.02 -34.50
C THR A 193 -14.92 26.19 -33.27
N VAL A 194 -14.39 25.80 -32.10
CA VAL A 194 -14.98 26.26 -30.83
C VAL A 194 -14.70 27.75 -30.76
N SER A 195 -15.69 28.55 -31.19
CA SER A 195 -15.65 30.00 -31.08
C SER A 195 -15.45 30.36 -29.60
N PRO A 196 -14.42 31.12 -29.21
CA PRO A 196 -14.16 31.50 -27.82
C PRO A 196 -15.15 32.56 -27.28
N GLU A 197 -16.33 32.65 -27.87
CA GLU A 197 -17.30 33.72 -27.64
C GLU A 197 -18.43 33.25 -26.72
N ALA A 198 -18.09 32.96 -25.46
CA ALA A 198 -19.08 32.79 -24.40
C ALA A 198 -18.60 33.51 -23.13
N GLN A 199 -18.83 34.83 -23.15
CA GLN A 199 -19.27 35.66 -22.03
C GLN A 199 -18.78 35.27 -20.63
N CYS A 200 -17.82 36.03 -20.12
CA CYS A 200 -17.71 36.26 -18.68
C CYS A 200 -18.98 36.99 -18.20
N PRO A 201 -19.78 36.42 -17.29
CA PRO A 201 -20.86 37.15 -16.65
C PRO A 201 -20.26 38.21 -15.71
N SER A 202 -20.56 39.48 -15.98
CA SER A 202 -20.29 40.60 -15.09
C SER A 202 -20.99 40.40 -13.75
N THR A 203 -20.21 40.39 -12.67
CA THR A 203 -20.69 40.40 -11.28
C THR A 203 -21.45 41.69 -10.97
N PRO A 204 -22.67 41.64 -10.42
CA PRO A 204 -23.35 42.85 -9.94
C PRO A 204 -22.78 43.25 -8.57
N SER A 205 -22.37 44.50 -8.47
CA SER A 205 -22.05 45.21 -7.23
C SER A 205 -23.33 45.50 -6.45
N GLY A 206 -23.46 44.89 -5.27
CA GLY A 206 -24.46 45.21 -4.24
C GLY A 206 -23.87 44.99 -2.86
#